data_AF-A0A9D6BIB3-F1
#
_entry.id   AF-A0A9D6BIB3-F1
#
_cell.length_a   1.000
_cell.length_b   1.000
_cell.length_c   1.000
_cell.angle_alpha   90.00
_cell.angle_beta   90.00
_cell.angle_gamma   90.00
#
_symmetry.space_group_name_H-M   'P 1'
#
loop_
_entity.id
_entity.type
_entity.pdbx_description
1 polymer ?
#
loop_
_entity_poly.entity_id
_entity_poly.type
_entity_poly.pdbx_seq_one_letter_code
_entity_poly.pdbx_strand_id
1 'polypeptide(L)'
;ARASAELTRLAASAPPGLASWLSLVRAELAERMGQPEQASRLYQQALLQGDDPYTLGAHADFLLDRAQPQEVIQRLKGQERNDALLLRLAEAQAATGDRAATQRSVQTLRARFEAGRERGDRVHLREEARFTLRLLKRPKLALQLAQENWAVQKEPADARIYLEAAKAAGQPDAADPVRRFAREAGWSDARLEGLL
;
A
#
# COMPACT_ATOMS: atom_id res chain seq x y z
N ALA A 1 9.68 6.98 21.57
CA ALA A 1 9.72 6.07 22.74
C ALA A 1 8.41 6.03 23.53
N ARG A 2 7.95 7.14 24.13
CA ARG A 2 6.75 7.18 24.99
C ARG A 2 5.46 6.70 24.30
N ALA A 3 5.12 7.21 23.11
CA ALA A 3 3.92 6.80 22.38
C ALA A 3 3.90 5.31 22.00
N SER A 4 5.04 4.72 21.65
CA SER A 4 5.14 3.29 21.33
C SER A 4 4.92 2.40 22.55
N ALA A 5 5.41 2.82 23.72
CA ALA A 5 5.17 2.13 24.99
C ALA A 5 3.68 2.22 25.40
N GLU A 6 3.04 3.38 25.23
CA GLU A 6 1.60 3.57 25.46
C GLU A 6 0.75 2.64 24.58
N LEU A 7 1.02 2.61 23.26
CA LEU A 7 0.32 1.74 22.31
C LEU A 7 0.51 0.25 22.66
N THR A 8 1.71 -0.13 23.10
CA THR A 8 1.99 -1.50 23.54
C THR A 8 1.16 -1.89 24.75
N ARG A 9 1.04 -0.98 25.74
CA ARG A 9 0.21 -1.22 26.92
C ARG A 9 -1.26 -1.33 26.58
N LEU A 10 -1.77 -0.43 25.72
CA LEU A 10 -3.15 -0.46 25.26
C LEU A 10 -3.47 -1.76 24.52
N ALA A 11 -2.57 -2.24 23.65
CA ALA A 11 -2.76 -3.49 22.93
C ALA A 11 -2.87 -4.71 23.86
N ALA A 12 -2.14 -4.71 24.97
CA ALA A 12 -2.15 -5.82 25.93
C ALA A 12 -3.46 -5.93 26.74
N SER A 13 -4.20 -4.84 26.88
CA SER A 13 -5.45 -4.79 27.68
C SER A 13 -6.71 -4.60 26.82
N ALA A 14 -6.56 -4.50 25.50
CA ALA A 14 -7.66 -4.24 24.59
C ALA A 14 -8.49 -5.52 24.30
N PRO A 15 -9.80 -5.39 24.03
CA PRO A 15 -10.59 -6.50 23.48
C PRO A 15 -9.96 -7.04 22.19
N PRO A 16 -10.17 -8.33 21.84
CA PRO A 16 -9.45 -8.99 20.73
C PRO A 16 -9.46 -8.22 19.40
N GLY A 17 -10.63 -7.71 18.98
CA GLY A 17 -10.73 -6.92 17.75
C GLY A 17 -9.93 -5.61 17.77
N LEU A 18 -9.93 -4.91 18.92
CA LEU A 18 -9.14 -3.69 19.09
C LEU A 18 -7.65 -4.01 19.21
N ALA A 19 -7.27 -5.13 19.82
CA ALA A 19 -5.88 -5.58 19.92
C ALA A 19 -5.27 -5.91 18.55
N SER A 20 -6.04 -6.51 17.64
CA SER A 20 -5.64 -6.76 16.25
C SER A 20 -5.42 -5.46 15.49
N TRP A 21 -6.38 -4.54 15.54
CA TRP A 21 -6.26 -3.22 14.92
C TRP A 21 -5.06 -2.43 15.48
N LEU A 22 -4.85 -2.45 16.80
CA LEU A 22 -3.68 -1.82 17.42
C LEU A 22 -2.36 -2.47 16.96
N SER A 23 -2.35 -3.78 16.71
CA SER A 23 -1.17 -4.49 16.18
C SER A 23 -0.86 -4.06 14.75
N LEU A 24 -1.89 -3.93 13.90
CA LEU A 24 -1.78 -3.38 12.55
C LEU A 24 -1.21 -1.96 12.56
N VAL A 25 -1.80 -1.04 13.34
CA VAL A 25 -1.31 0.35 13.42
C VAL A 25 0.15 0.39 13.88
N ARG A 26 0.51 -0.45 14.86
CA ARG A 26 1.91 -0.55 15.33
C ARG A 26 2.82 -1.13 14.25
N ALA A 27 2.35 -2.05 13.40
CA ALA A 27 3.11 -2.61 12.30
C ALA A 27 3.44 -1.54 11.25
N GLU A 28 2.44 -0.77 10.82
CA GLU A 28 2.60 0.34 9.86
C GLU A 28 3.52 1.43 10.42
N LEU A 29 3.45 1.73 11.72
CA LEU A 29 4.37 2.66 12.35
C LEU A 29 5.80 2.11 12.40
N ALA A 30 5.97 0.82 12.71
CA ALA A 30 7.29 0.19 12.72
C ALA A 30 7.94 0.22 11.32
N GLU A 31 7.16 0.00 10.25
CA GLU A 31 7.60 0.20 8.87
C GLU A 31 8.11 1.62 8.63
N ARG A 32 7.30 2.61 8.98
CA ARG A 32 7.63 4.03 8.81
C ARG A 32 8.87 4.45 9.61
N MET A 33 9.15 3.77 10.71
CA MET A 33 10.34 3.98 11.54
C MET A 33 11.56 3.17 11.07
N GLY A 34 11.46 2.41 9.97
CA GLY A 34 12.57 1.58 9.49
C GLY A 34 12.87 0.39 10.40
N GLN A 35 11.86 -0.19 11.05
CA GLN A 35 11.98 -1.30 12.01
C GLN A 35 11.35 -2.60 11.46
N PRO A 36 11.93 -3.21 10.41
CA PRO A 36 11.29 -4.28 9.64
C PRO A 36 11.00 -5.54 10.48
N GLU A 37 11.87 -5.89 11.43
CA GLU A 37 11.63 -7.09 12.26
C GLU A 37 10.61 -6.87 13.38
N GLN A 38 10.38 -5.61 13.77
CA GLN A 38 9.25 -5.28 14.61
C GLN A 38 7.95 -5.29 13.80
N ALA A 39 7.96 -4.70 12.60
CA ALA A 39 6.80 -4.70 11.70
C ALA A 39 6.34 -6.13 11.36
N SER A 40 7.26 -7.02 10.99
CA SER A 40 6.95 -8.43 10.66
C SER A 40 6.20 -9.14 11.80
N ARG A 41 6.70 -9.04 13.04
CA ARG A 41 6.04 -9.65 14.21
C ARG A 41 4.65 -9.06 14.47
N LEU A 42 4.49 -7.76 14.27
CA LEU A 42 3.22 -7.07 14.52
C LEU A 42 2.17 -7.41 13.45
N TYR A 43 2.57 -7.56 12.19
CA TYR A 43 1.68 -8.07 11.13
C TYR A 43 1.22 -9.49 11.42
N GLN A 44 2.13 -10.37 11.83
CA GLN A 44 1.77 -11.72 12.24
C GLN A 44 0.76 -11.70 13.40
N GLN A 45 0.96 -10.82 14.39
CA GLN A 45 0.01 -10.65 15.50
C GLN A 45 -1.36 -10.13 15.05
N ALA A 46 -1.39 -9.15 14.14
CA ALA A 46 -2.64 -8.60 13.62
C ALA A 46 -3.48 -9.68 12.91
N LEU A 47 -2.82 -10.52 12.10
CA LEU A 47 -3.45 -11.59 11.31
C LEU A 47 -3.96 -12.77 12.16
N LEU A 48 -3.51 -12.96 13.41
CA LEU A 48 -3.99 -14.05 14.27
C LEU A 48 -5.47 -13.94 14.64
N GLN A 49 -6.06 -12.74 14.53
CA GLN A 49 -7.43 -12.46 14.98
C GLN A 49 -8.42 -12.27 13.82
N GLY A 50 -7.93 -12.27 12.58
CA GLY A 50 -8.76 -12.12 11.39
C GLY A 50 -7.97 -11.64 10.18
N ASP A 51 -8.39 -12.12 9.01
CA ASP A 51 -7.83 -11.77 7.71
C ASP A 51 -8.68 -10.67 7.06
N ASP A 52 -8.85 -9.53 7.73
CA ASP A 52 -9.58 -8.43 7.11
C ASP A 52 -8.81 -7.90 5.87
N PRO A 53 -9.50 -7.41 4.83
CA PRO A 53 -8.83 -7.03 3.59
C PRO A 53 -7.81 -5.90 3.73
N TYR A 54 -7.96 -5.02 4.74
CA TYR A 54 -7.00 -3.96 4.96
C TYR A 54 -5.70 -4.53 5.55
N THR A 55 -5.79 -5.34 6.61
CA THR A 55 -4.61 -5.98 7.21
C THR A 55 -3.86 -6.86 6.21
N LEU A 56 -4.59 -7.64 5.40
CA LEU A 56 -3.98 -8.43 4.32
C LEU A 56 -3.26 -7.54 3.29
N GLY A 57 -3.87 -6.42 2.90
CA GLY A 57 -3.29 -5.48 1.95
C GLY A 57 -2.01 -4.81 2.48
N ALA A 58 -2.03 -4.37 3.74
CA ALA A 58 -0.89 -3.75 4.41
C ALA A 58 0.28 -4.73 4.57
N HIS A 59 0.00 -5.96 5.03
CA HIS A 59 1.03 -7.00 5.13
C HIS A 59 1.58 -7.40 3.76
N ALA A 60 0.74 -7.47 2.72
CA ALA A 60 1.20 -7.75 1.36
C ALA A 60 2.13 -6.65 0.83
N ASP A 61 1.85 -5.38 1.14
CA ASP A 61 2.72 -4.26 0.78
C ASP A 61 4.09 -4.37 1.49
N PHE A 62 4.09 -4.70 2.78
CA PHE A 62 5.30 -4.98 3.55
C PHE A 62 6.14 -6.12 2.94
N LEU A 63 5.51 -7.24 2.56
CA LEU A 63 6.20 -8.38 1.95
C LEU A 63 6.74 -8.04 0.54
N LEU A 64 6.00 -7.28 -0.27
CA LEU A 64 6.43 -6.83 -1.59
C LEU A 64 7.68 -5.93 -1.49
N ASP A 65 7.71 -5.02 -0.52
CA ASP A 65 8.86 -4.16 -0.25
C ASP A 65 10.12 -4.95 0.14
N ARG A 66 9.94 -6.12 0.77
CA ARG A 66 11.02 -7.05 1.13
C ARG A 66 11.35 -8.06 0.04
N ALA A 67 10.79 -7.92 -1.16
CA ALA A 67 10.95 -8.85 -2.27
C ALA A 67 10.57 -10.30 -1.90
N GLN A 68 9.46 -10.47 -1.16
CA GLN A 68 8.89 -11.78 -0.78
C GLN A 68 7.56 -12.08 -1.51
N PRO A 69 7.51 -12.07 -2.85
CA PRO A 69 6.26 -12.18 -3.59
C PRO A 69 5.58 -13.55 -3.48
N GLN A 70 6.32 -14.63 -3.24
CA GLN A 70 5.74 -15.97 -3.09
C GLN A 70 4.81 -16.04 -1.89
N GLU A 71 5.16 -15.40 -0.77
CA GLU A 71 4.32 -15.37 0.42
C GLU A 71 3.04 -14.57 0.17
N VAL A 72 3.14 -13.45 -0.56
CA VAL A 72 1.98 -12.65 -0.98
C VAL A 72 1.02 -13.49 -1.84
N ILE A 73 1.55 -14.24 -2.82
CA ILE A 73 0.73 -15.12 -3.66
C ILE A 73 0.02 -16.19 -2.82
N GLN A 74 0.74 -16.82 -1.88
CA GLN A 74 0.16 -17.84 -1.00
C GLN A 74 -0.95 -17.28 -0.13
N ARG A 75 -0.77 -16.07 0.42
CA ARG A 75 -1.75 -15.44 1.31
C ARG A 75 -2.98 -14.88 0.60
N LEU A 76 -2.82 -14.34 -0.61
CA LEU A 76 -3.90 -13.66 -1.33
C LEU A 76 -4.64 -14.54 -2.34
N LYS A 77 -4.21 -15.79 -2.55
CA LYS A 77 -4.94 -16.76 -3.37
C LYS A 77 -6.36 -16.96 -2.83
N GLY A 78 -7.37 -16.82 -3.69
CA GLY A 78 -8.78 -16.91 -3.30
C GLY A 78 -9.41 -15.57 -2.88
N GLN A 79 -8.62 -14.50 -2.78
CA GLN A 79 -9.09 -13.15 -2.41
C GLN A 79 -9.32 -12.23 -3.62
N GLU A 80 -9.39 -12.78 -4.83
CA GLU A 80 -9.43 -12.03 -6.11
C GLU A 80 -10.72 -11.21 -6.32
N ARG A 81 -11.71 -11.38 -5.44
CA ARG A 81 -12.94 -10.56 -5.43
C ARG A 81 -12.70 -9.14 -4.90
N ASN A 82 -11.67 -8.93 -4.10
CA ASN A 82 -11.29 -7.61 -3.59
C ASN A 82 -10.24 -6.98 -4.51
N ASP A 83 -10.52 -5.81 -5.08
CA ASP A 83 -9.64 -5.16 -6.06
C ASP A 83 -8.30 -4.73 -5.47
N ALA A 84 -8.30 -4.25 -4.22
CA ALA A 84 -7.06 -3.86 -3.54
C ALA A 84 -6.16 -5.08 -3.31
N LEU A 85 -6.72 -6.25 -2.95
CA LEU A 85 -5.95 -7.48 -2.77
C LEU A 85 -5.53 -8.11 -4.11
N LEU A 86 -6.41 -8.11 -5.11
CA LEU A 86 -6.09 -8.57 -6.46
C LEU A 86 -4.93 -7.78 -7.08
N LEU A 87 -4.86 -6.46 -6.81
CA LEU A 87 -3.74 -5.63 -7.24
C LEU A 87 -2.41 -6.09 -6.63
N ARG A 88 -2.33 -6.32 -5.31
CA ARG A 88 -1.11 -6.85 -4.67
C ARG A 88 -0.75 -8.24 -5.19
N LEU A 89 -1.74 -9.11 -5.39
CA LEU A 89 -1.54 -10.42 -5.98
C LEU A 89 -0.95 -10.33 -7.39
N ALA A 90 -1.44 -9.42 -8.22
CA ALA A 90 -0.93 -9.17 -9.57
C ALA A 90 0.52 -8.65 -9.55
N GLU A 91 0.86 -7.76 -8.61
CA GLU A 91 2.24 -7.30 -8.41
C GLU A 91 3.17 -8.42 -7.99
N ALA A 92 2.73 -9.29 -7.08
CA ALA A 92 3.50 -10.44 -6.66
C ALA A 92 3.72 -11.45 -7.81
N GLN A 93 2.69 -11.74 -8.61
CA GLN A 93 2.78 -12.57 -9.81
C GLN A 93 3.76 -12.00 -10.84
N ALA A 94 3.73 -10.66 -11.03
CA ALA A 94 4.66 -10.00 -11.94
C ALA A 94 6.11 -10.12 -11.44
N ALA A 95 6.32 -10.01 -10.13
CA ALA A 95 7.64 -10.13 -9.50
C ALA A 95 8.24 -11.54 -9.58
N THR A 96 7.40 -12.59 -9.60
CA THR A 96 7.87 -13.98 -9.80
C THR A 96 8.07 -14.34 -11.28
N GLY A 97 7.64 -13.49 -12.21
CA GLY A 97 7.74 -13.75 -13.65
C GLY A 97 6.64 -14.66 -14.21
N ASP A 98 5.59 -14.98 -13.44
CA ASP A 98 4.43 -15.72 -13.94
C ASP A 98 3.56 -14.83 -14.83
N ARG A 99 3.93 -14.77 -16.12
CA ARG A 99 3.28 -13.93 -17.13
C ARG A 99 1.81 -14.27 -17.31
N ALA A 100 1.44 -15.55 -17.28
CA ALA A 100 0.08 -15.98 -17.52
C ALA A 100 -0.84 -15.57 -16.36
N ALA A 101 -0.41 -15.77 -15.11
CA ALA A 101 -1.16 -15.31 -13.95
C ALA A 101 -1.27 -13.79 -13.90
N THR A 102 -0.14 -13.10 -14.13
CA THR A 102 -0.11 -11.63 -14.18
C THR A 102 -1.11 -11.08 -15.21
N GLN A 103 -1.13 -11.64 -16.42
CA GLN A 103 -2.01 -11.17 -17.48
C GLN A 103 -3.49 -11.35 -17.13
N ARG A 104 -3.89 -12.46 -16.51
CA ARG A 104 -5.27 -12.69 -16.05
C ARG A 104 -5.69 -11.66 -15.00
N SER A 105 -4.83 -11.41 -14.01
CA SER A 105 -5.11 -10.43 -12.95
C SER A 105 -5.19 -9.01 -13.51
N VAL A 106 -4.28 -8.64 -14.43
CA VAL A 106 -4.27 -7.34 -15.10
C VAL A 106 -5.54 -7.12 -15.94
N GLN A 107 -6.01 -8.13 -16.67
CA GLN A 107 -7.25 -8.02 -17.45
C GLN A 107 -8.46 -7.80 -16.54
N THR A 108 -8.52 -8.53 -15.42
CA THR A 108 -9.60 -8.38 -14.44
C THR A 108 -9.61 -6.99 -13.81
N LEU A 109 -8.44 -6.51 -13.34
CA LEU A 109 -8.30 -5.18 -12.76
C LEU A 109 -8.67 -4.08 -13.77
N ARG A 110 -8.22 -4.21 -15.02
CA ARG A 110 -8.55 -3.26 -16.09
C ARG A 110 -10.07 -3.14 -16.27
N ALA A 111 -10.77 -4.27 -16.43
CA ALA A 111 -12.21 -4.27 -16.62
C ALA A 111 -12.96 -3.63 -15.43
N ARG A 112 -12.50 -3.89 -14.20
CA ARG A 112 -13.12 -3.33 -12.99
C ARG A 112 -12.88 -1.83 -12.84
N PHE A 113 -11.66 -1.35 -13.10
CA PHE A 113 -11.40 0.10 -13.10
C PHE A 113 -12.16 0.81 -14.22
N GLU A 114 -12.22 0.25 -15.42
CA GLU A 114 -13.00 0.82 -16.54
C GLU A 114 -14.49 0.91 -16.18
N ALA A 115 -15.09 -0.17 -15.66
CA ALA A 115 -16.48 -0.16 -15.21
C ALA A 115 -16.73 0.84 -14.06
N GLY A 116 -15.76 1.05 -13.16
CA GLY A 116 -15.83 2.09 -12.12
C GLY A 116 -15.88 3.49 -12.70
N ARG A 117 -15.00 3.79 -13.67
CA ARG A 117 -14.97 5.11 -14.33
C ARG A 117 -16.26 5.40 -15.09
N GLU A 118 -16.86 4.40 -15.75
CA GLU A 118 -18.14 4.55 -16.46
C GLU A 118 -19.30 4.93 -15.52
N ARG A 119 -19.25 4.49 -14.25
CA ARG A 119 -20.21 4.90 -13.21
C ARG A 119 -19.90 6.26 -12.59
N GLY A 120 -18.75 6.87 -12.93
CA GLY A 120 -18.25 8.07 -12.28
C GLY A 120 -17.61 7.82 -10.92
N ASP A 121 -17.30 6.57 -10.58
CA ASP A 121 -16.64 6.23 -9.31
C ASP A 121 -15.20 6.76 -9.31
N ARG A 122 -14.85 7.57 -8.31
CA ARG A 122 -13.48 8.11 -8.10
C ARG A 122 -12.85 7.61 -6.79
N VAL A 123 -13.37 6.52 -6.24
CA VAL A 123 -13.05 6.03 -4.88
C VAL A 123 -11.72 5.25 -4.79
N HIS A 124 -11.08 4.92 -5.91
CA HIS A 124 -9.89 4.05 -5.97
C HIS A 124 -8.71 4.68 -6.71
N LEU A 125 -8.53 6.00 -6.64
CA LEU A 125 -7.48 6.70 -7.39
C LEU A 125 -6.08 6.25 -6.99
N ARG A 126 -5.82 5.98 -5.71
CA ARG A 126 -4.55 5.38 -5.25
C ARG A 126 -4.29 4.03 -5.92
N GLU A 127 -5.25 3.10 -5.84
CA GLU A 127 -5.11 1.77 -6.41
C GLU A 127 -4.95 1.83 -7.93
N GLU A 128 -5.67 2.72 -8.61
CA GLU A 128 -5.54 2.92 -10.05
C GLU A 128 -4.18 3.53 -10.44
N ALA A 129 -3.67 4.50 -9.68
CA ALA A 129 -2.34 5.07 -9.88
C ALA A 129 -1.27 3.97 -9.73
N ARG A 130 -1.39 3.14 -8.69
CA ARG A 130 -0.50 2.02 -8.43
C ARG A 130 -0.54 0.97 -9.53
N PHE A 131 -1.72 0.54 -9.95
CA PHE A 131 -1.91 -0.37 -11.08
C PHE A 131 -1.26 0.17 -12.36
N THR A 132 -1.51 1.45 -12.65
CA THR A 132 -1.01 2.13 -13.84
C THR A 132 0.51 2.23 -13.84
N LEU A 133 1.11 2.52 -12.69
CA LEU A 133 2.56 2.60 -12.53
C LEU A 133 3.20 1.22 -12.61
N ARG A 134 2.78 0.31 -11.73
CA ARG A 134 3.52 -0.91 -11.42
C ARG A 134 3.24 -2.04 -12.42
N LEU A 135 2.04 -2.10 -12.99
CA LEU A 135 1.64 -3.19 -13.90
C LEU A 135 1.52 -2.71 -15.35
N LEU A 136 0.95 -1.53 -15.59
CA LEU A 136 0.83 -1.01 -16.96
C LEU A 136 2.09 -0.26 -17.44
N LYS A 137 3.00 0.10 -16.54
CA LYS A 137 4.23 0.83 -16.83
C LYS A 137 3.97 2.17 -17.56
N ARG A 138 2.92 2.89 -17.13
CA ARG A 138 2.51 4.20 -17.69
C ARG A 138 2.71 5.32 -16.67
N PRO A 139 3.96 5.75 -16.40
CA PRO A 139 4.25 6.60 -15.24
C PRO A 139 3.62 8.00 -15.32
N LYS A 140 3.50 8.59 -16.51
CA LYS A 140 2.83 9.91 -16.66
C LYS A 140 1.35 9.87 -16.29
N LEU A 141 0.64 8.82 -16.68
CA LEU A 141 -0.77 8.64 -16.31
C LEU A 141 -0.90 8.32 -14.82
N ALA A 142 0.00 7.48 -14.28
CA ALA A 142 0.02 7.21 -12.83
C ALA A 142 0.25 8.48 -12.01
N LEU A 143 1.11 9.39 -12.47
CA LEU A 143 1.35 10.68 -11.83
C LEU A 143 0.08 11.54 -11.79
N GLN A 144 -0.67 11.61 -12.91
CA GLN A 144 -1.94 12.33 -12.96
C GLN A 144 -2.96 11.76 -11.95
N LEU A 145 -3.13 10.44 -11.93
CA LEU A 145 -4.01 9.77 -10.98
C LEU A 145 -3.58 9.99 -9.52
N ALA A 146 -2.28 9.97 -9.23
CA ALA A 146 -1.76 10.21 -7.90
C ALA A 146 -1.96 11.68 -7.46
N GLN A 147 -1.83 12.64 -8.38
CA GLN A 147 -2.15 14.06 -8.14
C GLN A 147 -3.63 14.25 -7.80
N GLU A 148 -4.51 13.63 -8.57
CA GLU A 148 -5.95 13.65 -8.33
C GLU A 148 -6.30 13.02 -6.97
N ASN A 149 -5.65 11.90 -6.62
CA ASN A 149 -5.81 11.26 -5.31
C ASN A 149 -5.35 12.19 -4.17
N TRP A 150 -4.18 12.82 -4.31
CA TRP A 150 -3.60 13.69 -3.28
C TRP A 150 -4.45 14.94 -2.96
N ALA A 151 -5.22 15.40 -3.95
CA ALA A 151 -6.18 16.48 -3.75
C ALA A 151 -7.29 16.10 -2.76
N VAL A 152 -7.64 14.82 -2.68
CA VAL A 152 -8.74 14.28 -1.85
C VAL A 152 -8.22 13.66 -0.55
N GLN A 153 -7.17 12.83 -0.63
CA GLN A 153 -6.66 12.01 0.47
C GLN A 153 -5.14 12.18 0.61
N LYS A 154 -4.64 12.23 1.85
CA LYS A 154 -3.23 12.49 2.16
C LYS A 154 -2.67 11.45 3.13
N GLU A 155 -2.87 10.18 2.81
CA GLU A 155 -2.33 9.06 3.59
C GLU A 155 -0.87 8.75 3.23
N PRO A 156 -0.15 8.01 4.10
CA PRO A 156 1.19 7.50 3.81
C PRO A 156 1.32 6.76 2.47
N ALA A 157 0.36 5.91 2.14
CA ALA A 157 0.38 5.17 0.88
C ALA A 157 0.17 6.09 -0.34
N ASP A 158 -0.59 7.19 -0.20
CA ASP A 158 -0.85 8.17 -1.26
C ASP A 158 0.41 8.98 -1.59
N ALA A 159 1.11 9.43 -0.53
CA ALA A 159 2.37 10.16 -0.68
C ALA A 159 3.41 9.29 -1.41
N ARG A 160 3.49 8.02 -1.03
CA ARG A 160 4.42 7.07 -1.64
C ARG A 160 4.15 6.89 -3.13
N ILE A 161 2.92 6.55 -3.51
CA ILE A 161 2.62 6.31 -4.93
C ILE A 161 2.82 7.57 -5.78
N TYR A 162 2.52 8.75 -5.22
CA TYR A 162 2.76 10.01 -5.91
C TYR A 162 4.26 10.24 -6.14
N LEU A 163 5.10 10.12 -5.10
CA LEU A 163 6.54 10.28 -5.24
C LEU A 163 7.16 9.24 -6.21
N GLU A 164 6.73 7.98 -6.12
CA GLU A 164 7.16 6.90 -7.04
C GLU A 164 6.79 7.23 -8.49
N ALA A 165 5.54 7.66 -8.74
CA ALA A 165 5.06 8.01 -10.08
C ALA A 165 5.78 9.23 -10.65
N ALA A 166 6.01 10.26 -9.84
CA ALA A 166 6.75 11.47 -10.23
C ALA A 166 8.18 11.13 -10.66
N LYS A 167 8.87 10.32 -9.87
CA LYS A 167 10.23 9.83 -10.18
C LYS A 167 10.23 9.01 -11.48
N ALA A 168 9.33 8.04 -11.61
CA ALA A 168 9.24 7.19 -12.80
C ALA A 168 8.83 7.95 -14.07
N ALA A 169 8.12 9.07 -13.92
CA ALA A 169 7.72 9.95 -15.03
C ALA A 169 8.83 10.92 -15.46
N GLY A 170 9.98 10.93 -14.78
CA GLY A 170 11.05 11.91 -15.00
C GLY A 170 10.66 13.32 -14.57
N GLN A 171 9.72 13.46 -13.63
CA GLN A 171 9.18 14.73 -13.14
C GLN A 171 9.21 14.77 -11.60
N PRO A 172 10.37 14.63 -10.94
CA PRO A 172 10.45 14.57 -9.48
C PRO A 172 9.89 15.81 -8.78
N ASP A 173 9.99 16.97 -9.41
CA ASP A 173 9.49 18.27 -8.91
C ASP A 173 7.95 18.30 -8.88
N ALA A 174 7.28 17.49 -9.70
CA ALA A 174 5.82 17.40 -9.69
C ALA A 174 5.27 16.86 -8.37
N ALA A 175 6.09 16.25 -7.51
CA ALA A 175 5.72 15.78 -6.18
C ALA A 175 6.07 16.76 -5.04
N ASP A 176 6.46 18.00 -5.35
CA ASP A 176 6.67 19.06 -4.35
C ASP A 176 5.51 19.28 -3.37
N PRO A 177 4.22 19.15 -3.76
CA PRO A 177 3.11 19.22 -2.81
C PRO A 177 3.22 18.19 -1.68
N VAL A 178 3.71 16.98 -1.96
CA VAL A 178 3.93 15.93 -0.96
C VAL A 178 5.09 16.31 -0.04
N ARG A 179 6.22 16.76 -0.62
CA ARG A 179 7.41 17.17 0.17
C ARG A 179 7.09 18.32 1.12
N ARG A 180 6.33 19.31 0.65
CA ARG A 180 5.88 20.45 1.46
C ARG A 180 5.01 19.99 2.62
N PHE A 181 3.99 19.19 2.32
CA PHE A 181 3.09 18.64 3.34
C PHE A 181 3.87 17.84 4.40
N ALA A 182 4.79 16.97 3.97
CA ALA A 182 5.59 16.17 4.89
C ALA A 182 6.45 17.05 5.83
N ARG A 183 7.08 18.11 5.31
CA ARG A 183 7.83 19.07 6.15
C ARG A 183 6.94 19.81 7.13
N GLU A 184 5.82 20.36 6.68
CA GLU A 184 4.91 21.16 7.50
C GLU A 184 4.25 20.31 8.60
N ALA A 185 3.92 19.06 8.31
CA ALA A 185 3.36 18.13 9.27
C ALA A 185 4.41 17.49 10.21
N GLY A 186 5.71 17.77 10.02
CA GLY A 186 6.79 17.09 10.76
C GLY A 186 6.80 15.58 10.52
N TRP A 187 6.36 15.14 9.35
CA TRP A 187 6.16 13.73 9.03
C TRP A 187 7.48 13.08 8.60
N SER A 188 7.85 12.02 9.31
CA SER A 188 8.91 11.08 8.95
C SER A 188 8.36 9.70 8.54
N ASP A 189 8.88 9.16 7.44
CA ASP A 189 8.61 7.81 6.94
C ASP A 189 9.84 7.31 6.18
N ALA A 190 10.53 6.31 6.75
CA ALA A 190 11.74 5.72 6.19
C ALA A 190 11.54 5.13 4.79
N ARG A 191 10.31 4.73 4.44
CA ARG A 191 9.98 4.18 3.11
C ARG A 191 10.01 5.23 2.01
N LEU A 192 9.97 6.51 2.39
CA LEU A 192 10.03 7.64 1.46
C LEU A 192 11.46 8.18 1.29
N GLU A 193 12.44 7.67 2.06
CA GLU A 193 13.84 8.05 1.92
C GLU A 193 14.37 7.69 0.52
N GLY A 194 14.97 8.65 -0.19
CA GLY A 194 15.40 8.50 -1.59
C GLY A 194 14.30 8.69 -2.64
N LEU A 195 13.07 8.96 -2.20
CA LEU A 195 11.98 9.52 -3.01
C LEU A 195 11.74 11.00 -2.68
N LEU A 196 11.88 11.35 -1.39
CA LEU A 196 12.03 12.72 -0.87
C LEU A 196 13.36 13.37 -1.28
#